data_AF-A0A371QJE5-F1
#
_entry.id   AF-A0A371QJE5-F1
#
_cell.length_a   1.000
_cell.length_b   1.000
_cell.length_c   1.000
_cell.angle_alpha   90.00
_cell.angle_beta   90.00
_cell.angle_gamma   90.00
#
_symmetry.space_group_name_H-M   'P 1'
#
loop_
_entity.id
_entity.type
_entity.pdbx_description
1 polymer ?
#
loop_
_entity_poly.entity_id
_entity_poly.type
_entity_poly.pdbx_seq_one_letter_code
_entity_poly.pdbx_strand_id
1 'polypeptide(L)'
;MKKMILICVTGLMIQGFGSLYAQSEITFQVDITHLLDGSEFDENRDRVELIGNRSPLSAIQPQQMKPDENNPNLFKVSVTFPGSLSGNTLEYQFRVMLNNRYRNEDIPRSTRIPSGNQTLDSIYFNSYAW
;
A
#
# COMPACT_ATOMS: atom_id res chain seq x y z
N MET A 1 -3.93 45.47 57.60
CA MET A 1 -3.32 45.71 56.26
C MET A 1 -1.90 45.15 56.23
N LYS A 2 -1.64 44.03 55.53
CA LYS A 2 -0.39 43.71 54.81
C LYS A 2 -0.39 42.24 54.31
N LYS A 3 -0.81 42.12 53.04
CA LYS A 3 -0.35 41.26 51.93
C LYS A 3 0.15 39.83 52.28
N MET A 4 -0.71 38.84 52.07
CA MET A 4 -0.29 37.48 51.69
C MET A 4 0.03 37.46 50.19
N ILE A 5 1.28 37.13 49.84
CA ILE A 5 1.69 36.88 48.46
C ILE A 5 1.49 35.39 48.20
N LEU A 6 0.46 35.07 47.42
CA LEU A 6 0.24 33.73 46.85
C LEU A 6 1.05 33.65 45.55
N ILE A 7 2.16 32.90 45.58
CA ILE A 7 2.96 32.62 44.37
C ILE A 7 2.31 31.44 43.65
N CYS A 8 1.54 31.73 42.60
CA CYS A 8 1.11 30.72 41.62
C CYS A 8 2.30 30.37 40.73
N VAL A 9 2.93 29.22 40.99
CA VAL A 9 3.93 28.63 40.10
C VAL A 9 3.20 27.97 38.94
N THR A 10 2.98 28.71 37.85
CA THR A 10 2.57 28.13 36.56
C THR A 10 3.80 27.48 35.91
N GLY A 11 3.92 26.17 36.08
CA GLY A 11 4.83 25.33 35.33
C GLY A 11 4.41 25.31 33.86
N LEU A 12 5.27 25.87 33.00
CA LEU A 12 5.14 25.87 31.56
C LEU A 12 5.31 24.43 31.04
N MET A 13 4.19 23.74 30.77
CA MET A 13 4.21 22.44 30.09
C MET A 13 4.51 22.67 28.61
N ILE A 14 5.78 22.62 28.23
CA ILE A 14 6.18 22.47 26.82
C ILE A 14 5.85 21.03 26.42
N GLN A 15 4.64 20.81 25.93
CA GLN A 15 4.31 19.56 25.24
C GLN A 15 4.99 19.61 23.88
N GLY A 16 6.18 19.01 23.79
CA GLY A 16 6.78 18.68 22.51
C GLY A 16 5.85 17.71 21.80
N PHE A 17 5.14 18.20 20.78
CA PHE A 17 4.46 17.34 19.80
C PHE A 17 5.53 16.63 18.98
N GLY A 18 6.08 15.55 19.53
CA GLY A 18 6.75 14.54 18.72
C GLY A 18 5.68 13.91 17.85
N SER A 19 5.66 14.22 16.56
CA SER A 19 4.91 13.43 15.58
C SER A 19 5.52 12.03 15.56
N LEU A 20 4.93 11.12 16.36
CA LEU A 20 5.13 9.70 16.18
C LEU A 20 4.54 9.37 14.81
N TYR A 21 5.40 9.29 13.79
CA TYR A 21 5.01 8.82 12.47
C TYR A 21 4.57 7.37 12.60
N ALA A 22 3.27 7.15 12.84
CA ALA A 22 2.67 5.83 12.80
C ALA A 22 2.98 5.19 11.43
N GLN A 23 3.25 3.89 11.44
CA GLN A 23 3.41 3.16 10.19
C GLN A 23 2.12 3.28 9.37
N SER A 24 2.27 3.35 8.04
CA SER A 24 1.13 3.39 7.13
C SER A 24 0.96 2.04 6.48
N GLU A 25 -0.23 1.47 6.51
CA GLU A 25 -0.56 0.25 5.78
C GLU A 25 -1.40 0.58 4.55
N ILE A 26 -0.97 0.11 3.38
CA ILE A 26 -1.73 0.25 2.15
C ILE A 26 -2.16 -1.14 1.69
N THR A 27 -3.46 -1.36 1.56
CA THR A 27 -4.03 -2.56 0.93
C THR A 27 -4.23 -2.31 -0.56
N PHE A 28 -3.43 -3.02 -1.37
CA PHE A 28 -3.51 -3.01 -2.82
C PHE A 28 -4.43 -4.12 -3.29
N GLN A 29 -5.21 -3.83 -4.32
CA GLN A 29 -6.19 -4.76 -4.88
C GLN A 29 -6.15 -4.71 -6.40
N VAL A 30 -6.17 -5.87 -7.06
CA VAL A 30 -6.23 -5.98 -8.52
C VAL A 30 -7.20 -7.06 -8.94
N ASP A 31 -8.04 -6.75 -9.90
CA ASP A 31 -8.99 -7.69 -10.49
C ASP A 31 -8.35 -8.36 -11.72
N ILE A 32 -8.31 -9.69 -11.73
CA ILE A 32 -7.73 -10.49 -12.81
C ILE A 32 -8.79 -11.27 -13.62
N THR A 33 -10.07 -10.91 -13.54
CA THR A 33 -11.18 -11.62 -14.21
C THR A 33 -10.88 -11.94 -15.67
N HIS A 34 -10.34 -11.01 -16.46
CA HIS A 34 -10.04 -11.26 -17.86
C HIS A 34 -9.01 -12.39 -18.10
N LEU A 35 -8.04 -12.57 -17.18
CA LEU A 35 -7.06 -13.66 -17.28
C LEU A 35 -7.70 -15.01 -16.93
N LEU A 36 -8.65 -15.02 -16.00
CA LEU A 36 -9.41 -16.21 -15.61
C LEU A 36 -10.39 -16.62 -16.72
N ASP A 37 -11.16 -15.66 -17.24
CA ASP A 37 -12.12 -15.88 -18.34
C ASP A 37 -11.40 -16.37 -19.61
N GLY A 38 -10.19 -15.86 -19.87
CA GLY A 38 -9.32 -16.29 -20.96
C GLY A 38 -8.60 -17.63 -20.72
N SER A 39 -8.75 -18.25 -19.55
CA SER A 39 -7.98 -19.43 -19.13
C SER A 39 -6.45 -19.24 -19.21
N GLU A 40 -5.99 -17.99 -19.09
CA GLU A 40 -4.57 -17.62 -19.12
C GLU A 40 -3.88 -17.81 -17.75
N PHE A 41 -4.66 -17.81 -16.66
CA PHE A 41 -4.16 -17.88 -15.28
C PHE A 41 -4.59 -19.19 -14.59
N ASP A 42 -3.62 -19.93 -14.06
CA ASP A 42 -3.80 -21.13 -13.23
C ASP A 42 -3.27 -20.89 -11.82
N GLU A 43 -4.18 -20.85 -10.84
CA GLU A 43 -3.87 -20.57 -9.44
C GLU A 43 -2.84 -21.50 -8.79
N ASN A 44 -2.61 -22.70 -9.35
CA ASN A 44 -1.65 -23.67 -8.82
C ASN A 44 -0.22 -23.45 -9.34
N ARG A 45 -0.06 -22.65 -10.41
CA ARG A 45 1.22 -22.47 -11.11
C ARG A 45 1.62 -21.01 -11.25
N ASP A 46 0.63 -20.14 -11.39
CA ASP A 46 0.78 -18.73 -11.67
C ASP A 46 0.64 -17.90 -10.38
N ARG A 47 1.04 -16.64 -10.45
CA ARG A 47 0.98 -15.73 -9.30
C ARG A 47 0.76 -14.30 -9.74
N VAL A 48 0.07 -13.56 -8.87
CA VAL A 48 -0.09 -12.12 -8.95
C VAL A 48 0.88 -11.48 -7.97
N GLU A 49 1.55 -10.44 -8.40
CA GLU A 49 2.60 -9.75 -7.68
C GLU A 49 2.41 -8.24 -7.73
N LEU A 50 2.88 -7.56 -6.69
CA LEU A 50 2.98 -6.12 -6.59
C LEU A 50 4.45 -5.72 -6.51
N ILE A 51 4.84 -4.78 -7.37
CA ILE A 51 6.16 -4.15 -7.37
C ILE A 51 6.02 -2.64 -7.23
N GLY A 52 7.10 -1.94 -6.90
CA GLY A 52 7.09 -0.49 -6.75
C GLY A 52 8.48 0.12 -6.57
N ASN A 53 8.51 1.45 -6.46
CA ASN A 53 9.74 2.24 -6.42
C ASN A 53 10.17 2.66 -5.00
N ARG A 54 9.45 2.23 -3.96
CA ARG A 54 9.76 2.52 -2.54
C ARG A 54 9.70 1.25 -1.71
N SER A 55 10.71 1.05 -0.87
CA SER A 55 10.73 -0.01 0.15
C SER A 55 9.45 0.04 1.01
N PRO A 56 8.81 -1.12 1.28
CA PRO A 56 9.30 -2.48 1.03
C PRO A 56 8.99 -3.05 -0.38
N LEU A 57 8.46 -2.23 -1.30
CA LEU A 57 8.26 -2.65 -2.69
C LEU A 57 9.53 -2.48 -3.51
N SER A 58 9.83 -3.48 -4.35
CA SER A 58 10.87 -3.40 -5.37
C SER A 58 10.59 -4.39 -6.50
N ALA A 59 11.24 -4.21 -7.65
CA ALA A 59 11.16 -5.18 -8.75
C ALA A 59 11.88 -6.51 -8.45
N ILE A 60 12.85 -6.49 -7.51
CA ILE A 60 13.70 -7.63 -7.14
C ILE A 60 13.03 -8.46 -6.03
N GLN A 61 12.31 -7.80 -5.12
CA GLN A 61 11.54 -8.40 -4.03
C GLN A 61 10.06 -8.02 -4.21
N PRO A 62 9.36 -8.67 -5.15
CA PRO A 62 7.93 -8.44 -5.35
C PRO A 62 7.14 -8.92 -4.13
N GLN A 63 6.02 -8.27 -3.86
CA GLN A 63 5.04 -8.74 -2.88
C GLN A 63 4.04 -9.65 -3.58
N GLN A 64 3.95 -10.91 -3.14
CA GLN A 64 2.97 -11.84 -3.69
C GLN A 64 1.57 -11.49 -3.15
N MET A 65 0.61 -11.39 -4.07
CA MET A 65 -0.79 -11.12 -3.75
C MET A 65 -1.55 -12.44 -3.62
N LYS A 66 -2.61 -12.44 -2.80
CA LYS A 66 -3.48 -13.60 -2.57
C LYS A 66 -4.90 -13.31 -3.02
N PRO A 67 -5.66 -14.31 -3.49
CA PRO A 67 -7.07 -14.12 -3.78
C PRO A 67 -7.83 -13.72 -2.51
N ASP A 68 -8.83 -12.86 -2.68
CA ASP A 68 -9.77 -12.51 -1.63
C ASP A 68 -10.68 -13.70 -1.33
N GLU A 69 -10.97 -13.92 -0.04
CA GLU A 69 -11.77 -15.06 0.41
C GLU A 69 -13.20 -15.04 -0.14
N ASN A 70 -13.74 -13.85 -0.45
CA ASN A 70 -15.11 -13.67 -0.94
C ASN A 70 -15.18 -13.45 -2.45
N ASN A 71 -14.04 -13.16 -3.10
CA ASN A 71 -13.96 -12.95 -4.54
C ASN A 71 -12.60 -13.44 -5.08
N PRO A 72 -12.54 -14.68 -5.61
CA PRO A 72 -11.28 -15.26 -6.09
C PRO A 72 -10.71 -14.53 -7.32
N ASN A 73 -11.49 -13.68 -8.00
CA ASN A 73 -11.00 -12.87 -9.11
C ASN A 73 -10.21 -11.64 -8.62
N LEU A 74 -10.37 -11.29 -7.35
CA LEU A 74 -9.77 -10.11 -6.74
C LEU A 74 -8.57 -10.51 -5.89
N PHE A 75 -7.38 -10.07 -6.27
CA PHE A 75 -6.15 -10.35 -5.54
C PHE A 75 -5.77 -9.15 -4.67
N LYS A 76 -5.28 -9.42 -3.45
CA LYS A 76 -4.97 -8.40 -2.45
C LYS A 76 -3.63 -8.64 -1.76
N VAL A 77 -3.00 -7.54 -1.34
CA VAL A 77 -1.86 -7.55 -0.42
C VAL A 77 -1.85 -6.26 0.40
N SER A 78 -1.59 -6.37 1.70
CA SER A 78 -1.37 -5.23 2.59
C SER A 78 0.12 -5.03 2.80
N VAL A 79 0.59 -3.80 2.60
CA VAL A 79 2.01 -3.45 2.67
C VAL A 79 2.19 -2.30 3.62
N THR A 80 3.04 -2.52 4.62
CA THR A 80 3.37 -1.51 5.64
C THR A 80 4.57 -0.68 5.20
N PHE A 81 4.37 0.63 5.11
CA PHE A 81 5.39 1.64 4.86
C PHE A 81 5.81 2.33 6.16
N PRO A 82 7.09 2.70 6.32
CA PRO A 82 7.53 3.58 7.39
C PRO A 82 6.78 4.90 7.35
N GLY A 83 6.31 5.38 8.51
CA GLY A 83 5.56 6.63 8.58
C GLY A 83 6.36 7.86 8.12
N SER A 84 7.70 7.80 8.11
CA SER A 84 8.58 8.82 7.53
C SER A 84 8.40 9.01 6.01
N LEU A 85 7.74 8.06 5.33
CA LEU A 85 7.40 8.17 3.91
C LEU A 85 6.01 8.74 3.66
N SER A 86 5.23 9.05 4.71
CA SER A 86 3.89 9.63 4.56
C SER A 86 3.93 10.89 3.70
N GLY A 87 3.00 11.01 2.74
CA GLY A 87 2.93 12.10 1.78
C GLY A 87 3.86 11.96 0.57
N ASN A 88 4.82 11.03 0.58
CA ASN A 88 5.66 10.78 -0.59
C ASN A 88 4.85 10.10 -1.71
N THR A 89 5.27 10.35 -2.95
CA THR A 89 4.76 9.61 -4.10
C THR A 89 5.28 8.18 -4.07
N LEU A 90 4.36 7.23 -4.22
CA LEU A 90 4.62 5.83 -4.47
C LEU A 90 4.21 5.51 -5.90
N GLU A 91 5.15 5.02 -6.71
CA GLU A 91 4.84 4.40 -7.99
C GLU A 91 4.87 2.89 -7.82
N TYR A 92 3.84 2.23 -8.31
CA TYR A 92 3.64 0.81 -8.14
C TYR A 92 3.02 0.21 -9.39
N GLN A 93 3.15 -1.11 -9.54
CA GLN A 93 2.64 -1.81 -10.69
C GLN A 93 2.26 -3.24 -10.31
N PHE A 94 1.16 -3.72 -10.89
CA PHE A 94 0.82 -5.13 -10.80
C PHE A 94 1.58 -5.93 -11.87
N ARG A 95 1.95 -7.16 -11.52
CA ARG A 95 2.62 -8.09 -12.43
C ARG A 95 2.03 -9.47 -12.23
N VAL A 96 1.86 -10.21 -13.31
CA VAL A 96 1.50 -11.62 -13.25
C VAL A 96 2.65 -12.46 -13.77
N MET A 97 2.91 -13.58 -13.12
CA MET A 97 3.76 -14.63 -13.68
C MET A 97 2.83 -15.69 -14.25
N LEU A 98 2.86 -15.86 -15.58
CA LEU A 98 2.07 -16.82 -16.32
C LEU A 98 3.02 -17.82 -16.98
N ASN A 99 2.89 -19.11 -16.69
CA ASN A 99 3.74 -20.16 -17.27
C ASN A 99 5.25 -19.81 -17.21
N ASN A 100 5.69 -19.32 -16.06
CA ASN A 100 7.07 -18.89 -15.80
C ASN A 100 7.57 -17.70 -16.67
N ARG A 101 6.66 -16.88 -17.20
CA ARG A 101 6.96 -15.60 -17.86
C ARG A 101 6.23 -14.45 -17.18
N TYR A 102 6.94 -13.36 -16.93
CA TYR A 102 6.34 -12.16 -16.37
C TYR A 102 5.59 -11.37 -17.45
N ARG A 103 4.38 -10.93 -17.10
CA ARG A 103 3.62 -9.90 -17.80
C ARG A 103 3.35 -8.78 -16.80
N ASN A 104 3.92 -7.61 -17.06
CA ASN A 104 3.65 -6.40 -16.27
C ASN A 104 2.42 -5.71 -16.84
N GLU A 105 1.81 -4.81 -16.06
CA GLU A 105 0.98 -3.78 -16.68
C GLU A 105 1.82 -2.90 -17.63
N ASP A 106 1.17 -2.26 -18.58
CA ASP A 106 1.85 -1.38 -19.54
C ASP A 106 2.19 -0.02 -18.91
N ILE A 107 1.34 0.46 -17.99
CA ILE A 107 1.48 1.76 -17.34
C ILE A 107 1.58 1.58 -15.81
N PRO A 108 2.67 2.04 -15.17
CA PRO A 108 2.75 2.09 -13.72
C PRO A 108 1.72 3.05 -13.12
N ARG A 109 1.26 2.74 -11.93
CA ARG A 109 0.27 3.49 -11.16
C ARG A 109 0.97 4.38 -10.14
N SER A 110 0.31 5.44 -9.72
CA SER A 110 0.85 6.38 -8.73
C SER A 110 -0.18 6.69 -7.64
N THR A 111 0.29 6.76 -6.40
CA THR A 111 -0.49 7.22 -5.25
C THR A 111 0.40 7.97 -4.27
N ARG A 112 -0.21 8.56 -3.23
CA ARG A 112 0.51 9.12 -2.08
C ARG A 112 0.48 8.11 -0.95
N ILE A 113 1.60 7.91 -0.27
CA ILE A 113 1.65 7.09 0.93
C ILE A 113 0.84 7.83 2.02
N PRO A 114 -0.23 7.22 2.58
CA PRO A 114 -1.05 7.89 3.57
C PRO A 114 -0.33 7.98 4.92
N SER A 115 -0.85 8.76 5.85
CA SER A 115 -0.37 8.82 7.23
C SER A 115 -1.01 7.77 8.15
N GLY A 116 -1.74 6.82 7.58
CA GLY A 116 -2.50 5.79 8.28
C GLY A 116 -2.84 4.63 7.35
N ASN A 117 -3.87 3.87 7.69
CA ASN A 117 -4.28 2.71 6.89
C ASN A 117 -5.21 3.13 5.75
N GLN A 118 -4.96 2.61 4.55
CA GLN A 118 -5.78 2.86 3.37
C GLN A 118 -5.95 1.60 2.54
N THR A 119 -7.16 1.36 2.08
CA THR A 119 -7.43 0.38 1.02
C THR A 119 -7.63 1.14 -0.28
N LEU A 120 -6.87 0.78 -1.32
CA LEU A 120 -7.05 1.34 -2.66
C LEU A 120 -8.20 0.63 -3.38
N ASP A 121 -8.93 1.35 -4.21
CA ASP A 121 -9.96 0.75 -5.05
C ASP A 121 -9.36 -0.35 -5.95
N SER A 122 -10.13 -1.42 -6.13
CA SER A 122 -9.77 -2.50 -7.06
C SER A 122 -9.90 -2.02 -8.50
N ILE A 123 -8.93 -2.39 -9.33
CA ILE A 123 -8.92 -2.03 -10.75
C ILE A 123 -8.50 -3.27 -11.55
N TYR A 124 -9.02 -3.43 -12.76
CA TYR A 124 -8.61 -4.52 -13.65
C TYR A 124 -7.11 -4.46 -13.96
N PHE A 125 -6.47 -5.63 -13.98
CA PHE A 125 -5.09 -5.77 -14.41
C PHE A 125 -4.94 -5.29 -15.87
N ASN A 126 -3.93 -4.45 -16.11
CA ASN A 126 -3.66 -3.84 -17.42
C ASN A 126 -4.83 -3.06 -18.05
N SER A 127 -5.67 -2.45 -17.21
CA SER A 127 -6.83 -1.63 -17.61
C SER A 127 -6.54 -0.37 -18.45
N TYR A 128 -5.31 -0.14 -18.90
CA TYR A 128 -4.99 0.98 -19.80
C TYR A 128 -4.57 0.51 -21.20
N ALA A 129 -4.60 -0.80 -21.46
CA ALA A 129 -4.14 -1.42 -22.70
C ALA A 129 -5.28 -1.76 -23.69
N TRP A 130 -6.48 -1.24 -23.46
CA TRP A 130 -7.69 -1.50 -24.25
C TRP A 130 -8.33 -0.21 -24.77
#